data_AF-G7YE64-F1
#
_entry.id   AF-G7YE64-F1
#
_cell.length_a   1.000
_cell.length_b   1.000
_cell.length_c   1.000
_cell.angle_alpha   90.00
_cell.angle_beta   90.00
_cell.angle_gamma   90.00
#
_symmetry.space_group_name_H-M   'P 1'
#
loop_
_entity.id
_entity.type
_entity.pdbx_description
1 polymer ?
#
loop_
_entity_poly.entity_id
_entity_poly.type
_entity_poly.pdbx_seq_one_letter_code
_entity_poly.pdbx_strand_id
1 'polypeptide(L)'
;MCTQNHVTFVLFGVNQTQTDSVLIQQTSTESPTVHLVHVLKGEAAFKRSRTLLKSVFYYQGRLRSNRSECSLPRTPSPKPCAQQRKPERTPIHLHLIAERKLWSTINDSVSQWLVQQFQWTLYDLDDYMSRVSWISNGHYAGVVTLAKMIVPDILPVNV
;
A
#
# COMPACT_ATOMS: atom_id res chain seq x y z
N MET A 1 5.94 -20.11 -30.30
CA MET A 1 7.20 -19.39 -30.47
C MET A 1 6.92 -17.93 -30.12
N CYS A 2 7.31 -17.47 -28.93
CA CYS A 2 7.16 -16.06 -28.56
C CYS A 2 8.55 -15.44 -28.58
N THR A 3 8.76 -14.52 -29.51
CA THR A 3 9.96 -13.69 -29.65
C THR A 3 10.07 -12.74 -28.47
N GLN A 4 11.18 -12.82 -27.74
CA GLN A 4 11.58 -11.83 -26.73
C GLN A 4 12.03 -10.56 -27.46
N ASN A 5 11.26 -9.48 -27.34
CA ASN A 5 11.77 -8.14 -27.61
C ASN A 5 12.39 -7.60 -26.32
N HIS A 6 13.71 -7.69 -26.27
CA HIS A 6 14.55 -7.07 -25.25
C HIS A 6 14.76 -5.61 -25.67
N VAL A 7 14.21 -4.65 -24.92
CA VAL A 7 14.55 -3.24 -25.13
C VAL A 7 15.67 -2.88 -24.15
N THR A 8 16.88 -2.77 -24.68
CA THR A 8 18.06 -2.31 -23.95
C THR A 8 18.19 -0.81 -24.17
N PHE A 9 17.95 0.00 -23.13
CA PHE A 9 18.33 1.41 -23.15
C PHE A 9 19.77 1.55 -22.67
N VAL A 10 20.68 1.82 -23.61
CA VAL A 10 22.05 2.26 -23.33
C VAL A 10 22.08 3.77 -23.48
N LEU A 11 22.35 4.50 -22.40
CA LEU A 11 22.71 5.92 -22.48
C LEU A 11 24.16 6.04 -21.98
N PHE A 12 25.09 6.23 -22.92
CA PHE A 12 26.48 6.55 -22.65
C PHE A 12 26.73 8.05 -22.77
N GLY A 13 27.33 8.62 -21.70
CA GLY A 13 28.28 9.74 -21.71
C GLY A 13 27.67 11.13 -21.91
N VAL A 14 28.16 12.22 -21.32
CA VAL A 14 29.46 12.60 -20.70
C VAL A 14 29.12 13.90 -19.91
N ASN A 15 29.60 14.18 -18.68
CA ASN A 15 30.97 14.62 -18.36
C ASN A 15 31.19 14.67 -16.83
N GLN A 16 32.36 14.21 -16.39
CA GLN A 16 32.84 14.16 -15.01
C GLN A 16 33.37 15.51 -14.52
N THR A 17 33.07 15.86 -13.27
CA THR A 17 34.00 16.40 -12.25
C THR A 17 33.40 16.07 -10.88
N GLN A 18 33.85 15.02 -10.18
CA GLN A 18 34.77 15.07 -9.02
C GLN A 18 34.18 15.89 -7.87
N THR A 19 33.87 15.41 -6.65
CA THR A 19 34.19 14.21 -5.87
C THR A 19 33.29 14.29 -4.63
N ASP A 20 32.59 13.21 -4.28
CA ASP A 20 32.28 12.75 -2.92
C ASP A 20 31.28 11.60 -3.04
N SER A 21 31.82 10.44 -3.40
CA SER A 21 31.06 9.19 -3.38
C SER A 21 30.82 8.78 -1.93
N VAL A 22 29.70 9.25 -1.37
CA VAL A 22 29.02 8.55 -0.28
C VAL A 22 28.60 7.20 -0.85
N LEU A 23 29.41 6.19 -0.57
CA LEU A 23 29.09 4.80 -0.81
C LEU A 23 27.90 4.45 0.08
N ILE A 24 26.66 4.63 -0.41
CA ILE A 24 25.52 3.94 0.19
C ILE A 24 25.66 2.48 -0.25
N GLN A 25 26.51 1.76 0.47
CA GLN A 25 26.43 0.32 0.55
C GLN A 25 25.12 0.03 1.28
N GLN A 26 24.01 -0.10 0.54
CA GLN A 26 22.78 -0.69 1.06
C GLN A 26 23.02 -2.19 1.26
N THR A 27 23.82 -2.53 2.27
CA THR A 27 23.78 -3.85 2.91
C THR A 27 22.60 -3.85 3.86
N SER A 28 21.39 -3.93 3.32
CA SER A 28 20.24 -4.41 4.08
C SER A 28 19.89 -5.78 3.52
N THR A 29 20.37 -6.81 4.20
CA THR A 29 19.88 -8.20 4.17
C THR A 29 18.45 -8.27 4.74
N GLU A 30 17.56 -7.42 4.27
CA GLU A 30 16.16 -7.39 4.68
C GLU A 30 15.31 -7.26 3.41
N SER A 31 14.35 -8.16 3.25
CA SER A 31 13.43 -8.13 2.11
C SER A 31 12.72 -6.78 2.07
N PRO A 32 12.58 -6.14 0.90
CA PRO A 32 11.92 -4.84 0.81
C PRO A 32 10.48 -4.92 1.34
N THR A 33 10.14 -4.06 2.30
CA THR A 33 8.79 -3.94 2.85
C THR A 33 7.93 -3.11 1.92
N VAL A 34 6.69 -3.56 1.67
CA VAL A 34 5.71 -2.81 0.87
C VAL A 34 4.95 -1.87 1.80
N HIS A 35 5.13 -0.57 1.60
CA HIS A 35 4.42 0.47 2.32
C HIS A 35 3.11 0.81 1.59
N LEU A 36 1.98 0.60 2.27
CA LEU A 36 0.65 0.96 1.78
C LEU A 36 0.15 2.17 2.57
N VAL A 37 -0.27 3.22 1.87
CA VAL A 37 -0.85 4.40 2.52
C VAL A 37 -2.33 4.47 2.22
N HIS A 38 -3.13 4.65 3.26
CA HIS A 38 -4.58 4.73 3.12
C HIS A 38 -5.17 5.86 3.96
N VAL A 39 -5.75 6.84 3.27
CA VAL A 39 -6.39 8.02 3.88
C VAL A 39 -7.88 7.72 4.10
N LEU A 40 -8.33 7.88 5.34
CA LEU A 40 -9.65 7.52 5.82
C LEU A 40 -10.34 8.75 6.45
N LYS A 41 -11.46 9.17 5.85
CA LYS A 41 -12.35 10.17 6.44
C LYS A 41 -13.77 9.60 6.55
N GLY A 42 -14.28 9.55 7.78
CA GLY A 42 -15.58 8.99 8.10
C GLY A 42 -15.60 7.47 8.22
N GLU A 43 -16.51 6.98 9.05
CA GLU A 43 -16.66 5.54 9.34
C GLU A 43 -17.10 4.73 8.10
N ALA A 44 -17.93 5.32 7.24
CA ALA A 44 -18.37 4.68 6.00
C ALA A 44 -17.19 4.39 5.07
N ALA A 45 -16.20 5.29 4.99
CA ALA A 45 -14.99 5.06 4.22
C ALA A 45 -14.17 3.92 4.82
N PHE A 46 -14.02 3.87 6.15
CA PHE A 46 -13.33 2.78 6.82
C PHE A 46 -14.00 1.42 6.57
N LYS A 47 -15.33 1.33 6.73
CA LYS A 47 -16.12 0.13 6.45
C LYS A 47 -15.91 -0.39 5.03
N ARG A 48 -15.96 0.49 4.03
CA ARG A 48 -15.71 0.13 2.61
C ARG A 48 -14.28 -0.32 2.37
N SER A 49 -13.32 0.31 3.04
CA SER A 49 -11.89 0.03 2.90
C SER A 49 -11.48 -1.34 3.40
N ARG A 50 -12.23 -1.93 4.34
CA ARG A 50 -11.99 -3.31 4.81
C ARG A 50 -12.03 -4.31 3.66
N THR A 51 -12.97 -4.16 2.73
CA THR A 51 -13.06 -5.06 1.56
C THR A 51 -11.85 -4.93 0.66
N LEU A 52 -11.42 -3.69 0.38
CA LEU A 52 -10.21 -3.42 -0.40
C LEU A 52 -8.98 -4.09 0.22
N LEU A 53 -8.74 -3.88 1.52
CA LEU A 53 -7.58 -4.43 2.21
C LEU A 53 -7.61 -5.96 2.28
N LYS A 54 -8.80 -6.56 2.49
CA LYS A 54 -8.97 -8.02 2.38
C LYS A 54 -8.58 -8.54 1.00
N SER A 55 -8.98 -7.87 -0.07
CA SER A 55 -8.60 -8.25 -1.43
C SER A 55 -7.09 -8.16 -1.63
N VAL A 56 -6.43 -7.10 -1.16
CA VAL A 56 -4.96 -6.96 -1.22
C VAL A 56 -4.27 -8.15 -0.51
N PHE A 57 -4.69 -8.49 0.71
CA PHE A 57 -4.09 -9.60 1.46
C PHE A 57 -4.41 -10.97 0.84
N TYR A 58 -5.57 -11.13 0.21
CA TYR A 58 -5.94 -12.35 -0.51
C TYR A 58 -4.96 -12.62 -1.67
N TYR A 59 -4.72 -11.62 -2.53
CA TYR A 59 -3.87 -11.79 -3.71
C TYR A 59 -2.37 -11.91 -3.40
N GLN A 60 -1.93 -11.54 -2.20
CA GLN A 60 -0.60 -11.87 -1.71
C GLN A 60 -0.47 -13.29 -1.11
N GLY A 61 -1.54 -14.10 -1.15
CA GLY A 61 -1.55 -15.45 -0.60
C GLY A 61 -1.42 -15.50 0.94
N ARG A 62 -1.83 -14.41 1.62
CA ARG A 62 -1.73 -14.27 3.09
C ARG A 62 -2.96 -14.76 3.85
N LEU A 63 -4.08 -14.97 3.15
CA LEU A 63 -5.28 -15.58 3.73
C LEU A 63 -5.21 -17.10 3.58
N ARG A 64 -5.59 -17.84 4.64
CA ARG A 64 -5.52 -19.31 4.70
C ARG A 64 -6.49 -19.93 3.68
N SER A 65 -5.98 -20.24 2.48
CA SER A 65 -6.77 -20.86 1.39
C SER A 65 -7.25 -22.30 1.69
N ASN A 66 -6.78 -22.93 2.77
CA ASN A 66 -7.16 -24.31 3.15
C ASN A 66 -8.46 -24.38 4.00
N ARG A 67 -9.19 -23.27 4.16
CA ARG A 67 -10.51 -23.30 4.80
C ARG A 67 -11.60 -23.43 3.76
N SER A 68 -12.60 -24.27 4.04
CA SER A 68 -13.80 -24.44 3.20
C SER A 68 -14.50 -23.10 2.92
N GLU A 69 -14.51 -22.20 3.90
CA GLU A 69 -15.03 -20.82 3.84
C GLU A 69 -14.34 -19.92 2.79
N CYS A 70 -13.12 -20.26 2.38
CA CYS A 70 -12.34 -19.52 1.37
C CYS A 70 -12.47 -20.12 -0.04
N SER A 71 -13.35 -21.10 -0.22
CA SER A 71 -13.64 -21.70 -1.53
C SER A 71 -14.58 -20.78 -2.31
N LEU A 72 -14.03 -19.89 -3.12
CA LEU A 72 -14.83 -19.19 -4.12
C LEU A 72 -15.34 -20.20 -5.15
N PRO A 73 -16.61 -20.14 -5.58
CA PRO A 73 -17.06 -20.90 -6.75
C PRO A 73 -16.17 -20.47 -7.92
N ARG A 74 -15.26 -21.37 -8.33
CA ARG A 74 -14.33 -21.11 -9.43
C ARG A 74 -15.15 -20.80 -10.66
N THR A 75 -15.19 -19.54 -11.09
CA THR A 75 -15.45 -19.28 -12.51
C THR A 75 -14.25 -19.89 -13.25
N PRO A 76 -14.47 -20.83 -14.18
CA PRO A 76 -13.38 -21.43 -14.92
C PRO A 76 -12.79 -20.35 -15.82
N SER A 77 -11.74 -19.66 -15.36
CA SER A 77 -10.89 -18.93 -16.28
C SER A 77 -10.31 -19.97 -17.25
N PRO A 78 -10.46 -19.79 -18.58
CA PRO A 78 -10.25 -20.89 -19.55
C PRO A 78 -8.83 -21.46 -19.60
N LYS A 79 -7.86 -20.83 -18.91
CA LYS A 79 -6.48 -21.32 -18.79
C LYS A 79 -5.96 -20.96 -17.40
N PRO A 80 -5.77 -21.92 -16.46
CA PRO A 80 -4.90 -21.66 -15.32
C PRO A 80 -3.53 -21.28 -15.89
N CYS A 81 -2.98 -20.11 -15.52
CA CYS A 81 -1.63 -19.74 -15.91
C CYS A 81 -0.70 -20.90 -15.55
N ALA A 82 -0.01 -21.48 -16.55
CA ALA A 82 0.79 -22.70 -16.41
C ALA A 82 1.92 -22.59 -15.36
N GLN A 83 2.15 -21.39 -14.84
CA GLN A 83 2.97 -21.11 -13.67
C GLN A 83 2.22 -20.09 -12.82
N GLN A 84 1.37 -20.51 -11.90
CA GLN A 84 0.98 -19.62 -10.81
C GLN A 84 2.24 -19.39 -9.96
N ARG A 85 2.93 -18.27 -10.21
CA ARG A 85 4.02 -17.83 -9.33
C ARG A 85 3.44 -17.75 -7.92
N LYS A 86 4.00 -18.54 -6.99
CA LYS A 86 3.70 -18.41 -5.58
C LYS A 86 4.00 -16.95 -5.21
N PRO A 87 3.01 -16.14 -4.80
CA PRO A 87 3.27 -14.76 -4.44
C PRO A 87 4.30 -14.75 -3.31
N GLU A 88 5.37 -13.97 -3.51
CA GLU A 88 6.40 -13.78 -2.50
C GLU A 88 5.78 -13.05 -1.31
N ARG A 89 6.09 -13.51 -0.10
CA ARG A 89 5.57 -12.92 1.13
C ARG A 89 6.43 -11.73 1.54
N THR A 90 6.38 -10.67 0.74
CA THR A 90 7.03 -9.38 1.06
C THR A 90 6.28 -8.72 2.21
N PRO A 91 6.89 -8.37 3.36
CA PRO A 91 6.21 -7.71 4.47
C PRO A 91 5.39 -6.48 4.04
N ILE A 92 4.27 -6.21 4.72
CA ILE A 92 3.46 -5.01 4.47
C ILE A 92 3.47 -4.15 5.72
N HIS A 93 3.72 -2.86 5.53
CA HIS A 93 3.41 -1.81 6.51
C HIS A 93 2.25 -0.94 6.01
N LEU A 94 1.14 -0.90 6.74
CA LEU A 94 -0.03 -0.10 6.40
C LEU A 94 -0.06 1.20 7.21
N HIS A 95 0.16 2.32 6.54
CA HIS A 95 0.02 3.67 7.09
C HIS A 95 -1.42 4.15 6.93
N LEU A 96 -2.15 4.22 8.05
CA LEU A 96 -3.54 4.64 8.10
C LEU A 96 -3.61 6.10 8.57
N ILE A 97 -3.99 7.01 7.69
CA ILE A 97 -4.18 8.42 8.01
C ILE A 97 -5.68 8.63 8.25
N ALA A 98 -6.09 8.88 9.48
CA ALA A 98 -7.50 8.86 9.87
C ALA A 98 -7.86 9.93 10.91
N GLU A 99 -9.14 10.33 10.92
CA GLU A 99 -9.70 11.22 11.96
C GLU A 99 -9.53 10.58 13.35
N ARG A 100 -9.11 11.37 14.33
CA ARG A 100 -8.79 10.88 15.70
C ARG A 100 -9.94 10.13 16.34
N LYS A 101 -11.17 10.57 16.09
CA LYS A 101 -12.41 9.92 16.57
C LYS A 101 -12.59 8.47 16.09
N LEU A 102 -11.96 8.07 14.98
CA LEU A 102 -12.05 6.72 14.42
C LEU A 102 -10.92 5.80 14.89
N TRP A 103 -9.91 6.30 15.59
CA TRP A 103 -8.72 5.53 15.93
C TRP A 103 -9.01 4.29 16.76
N SER A 104 -9.87 4.39 17.77
CA SER A 104 -10.27 3.22 18.58
C SER A 104 -10.90 2.15 17.70
N THR A 105 -11.89 2.52 16.90
CA THR A 105 -12.59 1.59 16.00
C THR A 105 -11.65 0.95 14.98
N ILE A 106 -10.71 1.72 14.43
CA ILE A 106 -9.72 1.20 13.49
C ILE A 106 -8.77 0.25 14.21
N ASN A 107 -8.24 0.63 15.37
CA ASN A 107 -7.30 -0.19 16.14
C ASN A 107 -7.93 -1.52 16.57
N ASP A 108 -9.15 -1.50 17.09
CA ASP A 108 -9.91 -2.69 17.47
C ASP A 108 -10.15 -3.60 16.26
N SER A 109 -10.45 -3.01 15.09
CA SER A 109 -10.69 -3.81 13.89
C SER A 109 -9.41 -4.40 13.31
N VAL A 110 -8.32 -3.62 13.21
CA VAL A 110 -7.07 -4.05 12.56
C VAL A 110 -6.29 -5.01 13.44
N SER A 111 -6.31 -4.83 14.76
CA SER A 111 -5.68 -5.77 15.71
C SER A 111 -6.25 -7.19 15.65
N GLN A 112 -7.51 -7.33 15.24
CA GLN A 112 -8.16 -8.63 15.02
C GLN A 112 -7.78 -9.29 13.69
N TRP A 113 -7.02 -8.63 12.82
CA TRP A 113 -6.64 -9.21 11.53
C TRP A 113 -5.50 -10.20 11.70
N LEU A 114 -5.80 -11.48 11.47
CA LEU A 114 -4.82 -12.57 11.53
C LEU A 114 -4.00 -12.66 10.23
N VAL A 115 -3.20 -11.64 9.94
CA VAL A 115 -2.36 -11.54 8.74
C VAL A 115 -0.87 -11.62 9.12
N GLN A 116 -0.11 -12.53 8.47
CA GLN A 116 1.34 -12.66 8.71
C GLN A 116 2.11 -11.50 8.09
N GLN A 117 3.22 -11.09 8.74
CA GLN A 117 4.14 -10.04 8.26
C GLN A 117 3.40 -8.75 7.87
N PHE A 118 2.48 -8.34 8.74
CA PHE A 118 1.64 -7.17 8.57
C PHE A 118 1.78 -6.27 9.79
N GLN A 119 2.21 -5.04 9.56
CA GLN A 119 2.29 -3.98 10.55
C GLN A 119 1.40 -2.82 10.11
N TRP A 120 0.94 -2.02 11.08
CA TRP A 120 0.17 -0.82 10.78
C TRP A 120 0.56 0.33 11.72
N THR A 121 0.37 1.56 11.24
CA THR A 121 0.57 2.77 12.03
C THR A 121 -0.58 3.73 11.75
N LEU A 122 -1.07 4.40 12.80
CA LEU A 122 -2.09 5.43 12.70
C LEU A 122 -1.46 6.82 12.72
N TYR A 123 -1.97 7.69 11.86
CA TYR A 123 -1.58 9.09 11.75
C TYR A 123 -2.83 9.96 11.80
N ASP A 124 -2.68 11.15 12.38
CA ASP A 124 -3.80 12.06 12.57
C ASP A 124 -4.11 12.81 11.28
N LEU A 125 -5.35 12.71 10.82
CA LEU A 125 -5.81 13.47 9.67
C LEU A 125 -6.25 14.89 10.07
N ASP A 126 -6.82 15.05 11.27
CA ASP A 126 -7.51 16.26 11.67
C ASP A 126 -6.55 17.46 11.73
N ASP A 127 -5.32 17.24 12.20
CA ASP A 127 -4.27 18.27 12.31
C ASP A 127 -3.85 18.85 10.95
N TYR A 128 -4.08 18.11 9.85
CA TYR A 128 -3.64 18.51 8.51
C TYR A 128 -4.77 18.95 7.59
N MET A 129 -6.04 18.76 7.98
CA MET A 129 -7.20 19.09 7.14
C MET A 129 -7.26 20.58 6.75
N SER A 130 -6.81 21.48 7.64
CA SER A 130 -6.80 22.93 7.40
C SER A 130 -5.94 23.34 6.19
N ARG A 131 -4.90 22.54 5.87
CA ARG A 131 -3.97 22.81 4.76
C ARG A 131 -4.57 22.59 3.38
N VAL A 132 -5.68 21.86 3.30
CA VAL A 132 -6.37 21.53 2.05
C VAL A 132 -7.81 22.05 2.02
N SER A 133 -8.38 22.42 3.16
CA SER A 133 -9.77 22.88 3.26
C SER A 133 -10.04 24.22 2.57
N TRP A 134 -9.01 25.04 2.36
CA TRP A 134 -9.14 26.31 1.64
C TRP A 134 -9.36 26.11 0.13
N ILE A 135 -9.01 24.94 -0.40
CA ILE A 135 -9.22 24.60 -1.81
C ILE A 135 -10.70 24.26 -1.99
N SER A 136 -11.40 25.07 -2.80
CA SER A 136 -12.79 24.82 -3.13
C SER A 136 -12.95 23.43 -3.77
N ASN A 137 -13.84 22.62 -3.21
CA ASN A 137 -14.15 21.29 -3.73
C ASN A 137 -15.65 21.08 -3.81
N GLY A 138 -16.19 21.06 -5.04
CA GLY A 138 -17.57 20.67 -5.33
C GLY A 138 -17.75 19.19 -5.68
N HIS A 139 -16.66 18.41 -5.72
CA HIS A 139 -16.73 17.01 -6.12
C HIS A 139 -17.28 16.12 -4.99
N TYR A 140 -18.14 15.15 -5.34
CA TYR A 140 -18.81 14.25 -4.39
C TYR A 140 -17.83 13.44 -3.52
N ALA A 141 -16.61 13.22 -4.00
CA ALA A 141 -15.58 12.53 -3.24
C ALA A 141 -15.05 13.35 -2.05
N GLY A 142 -15.38 14.64 -1.98
CA GLY A 142 -15.08 15.50 -0.84
C GLY A 142 -13.60 15.85 -0.70
N VAL A 143 -13.31 16.67 0.31
CA VAL A 143 -11.97 17.17 0.66
C VAL A 143 -10.96 16.07 1.01
N VAL A 144 -11.41 14.85 1.32
CA VAL A 144 -10.51 13.71 1.61
C VAL A 144 -9.67 13.31 0.39
N THR A 145 -10.14 13.60 -0.81
CA THR A 145 -9.33 13.41 -2.03
C THR A 145 -8.11 14.33 -2.05
N LEU A 146 -8.29 15.58 -1.64
CA LEU A 146 -7.21 16.56 -1.50
C LEU A 146 -6.28 16.20 -0.34
N ALA A 147 -6.79 15.55 0.72
CA ALA A 147 -5.96 15.06 1.82
C ALA A 147 -4.90 14.02 1.37
N LYS A 148 -5.02 13.43 0.17
CA LYS A 148 -3.95 12.59 -0.38
C LYS A 148 -2.71 13.39 -0.79
N MET A 149 -2.83 14.68 -1.07
CA MET A 149 -1.70 15.55 -1.47
C MET A 149 -0.77 15.87 -0.31
N ILE A 150 -1.28 15.84 0.92
CA ILE A 150 -0.53 16.16 2.15
C ILE A 150 0.07 14.91 2.81
N VAL A 151 -0.08 13.73 2.20
CA VAL A 151 0.53 12.48 2.68
C VAL A 151 2.04 12.61 2.92
N PRO A 152 2.85 13.23 2.04
CA PRO A 152 4.28 13.36 2.27
C PRO A 152 4.65 14.13 3.55
N ASP A 153 3.76 15.02 4.01
CA ASP A 153 4.01 15.83 5.22
C ASP A 153 3.55 15.12 6.50
N ILE A 154 2.73 14.07 6.37
CA ILE A 154 2.19 13.29 7.49
C ILE A 154 3.10 12.09 7.78
N LEU A 155 3.68 11.49 6.73
CA LEU A 155 4.52 10.32 6.86
C LEU A 155 5.94 10.67 7.33
N PRO A 156 6.62 9.76 8.05
CA PRO A 156 8.03 9.91 8.36
C PRO A 156 8.91 9.99 7.10
N VAL A 157 10.03 10.69 7.18
CA VAL A 157 10.98 10.91 6.05
C VAL A 157 11.63 9.61 5.55
N ASN A 158 11.61 8.55 6.36
CA ASN A 158 12.26 7.28 6.10
C ASN A 158 11.30 6.17 5.61
N VAL A 159 10.18 6.56 5.00
CA VAL A 159 9.16 5.68 4.41
C VAL A 159 9.10 5.87 2.89
#